data_AF-A0A7V0I8L6-F1
#
_entry.id   AF-A0A7V0I8L6-F1
#
_cell.length_a   1.000
_cell.length_b   1.000
_cell.length_c   1.000
_cell.angle_alpha   90.00
_cell.angle_beta   90.00
_cell.angle_gamma   90.00
#
_symmetry.space_group_name_H-M   'P 1'
#
loop_
_entity.id
_entity.type
_entity.pdbx_description
1 polymer ?
#
loop_
_entity_poly.entity_id
_entity_poly.type
_entity_poly.pdbx_seq_one_letter_code
_entity_poly.pdbx_strand_id
1 'polypeptide(L)'
;MISVLRRPEFLAIGHVCYDRRDEGYVVGGSAAYSALLAKNLGYRTAVLTSAAEDFPFESVLPGVAFKVTPSPRNTVFVNRRRGPRRIQFVESRAEKIDLKLLPARWRRPKIAYLCPIIGEFSAAEAVDILEAELVGIAPQGWLRRVNPKGLVVRDQWDELEEVASQADFIVASHEELDRQEVKRYAALARIFLLTRGKEGVDLYLEGSFWGRIPAIPAKEVDETGAGDVFGAAFAVRYFETGDPVEAARFAAAAGSLAVEGTGLSGVPESREEVTARLFSPWTGSVLGGLEEERVDNSQKLE
;
A
#
# COMPACT_ATOMS: atom_id res chain seq x y z
N MET A 1 3.23 25.73 -8.84
CA MET A 1 2.36 26.59 -8.01
C MET A 1 0.85 26.46 -8.30
N ILE A 2 0.38 26.29 -9.55
CA ILE A 2 -1.06 26.19 -9.86
C ILE A 2 -1.72 24.89 -9.32
N SER A 3 -0.95 23.81 -9.11
CA SER A 3 -1.45 22.49 -8.69
C SER A 3 -2.01 22.45 -7.26
N VAL A 4 -1.42 23.20 -6.32
CA VAL A 4 -1.86 23.24 -4.90
C VAL A 4 -3.20 23.96 -4.70
N LEU A 5 -3.65 24.72 -5.69
CA LEU A 5 -4.87 25.53 -5.61
C LEU A 5 -6.14 24.72 -5.90
N ARG A 6 -6.04 23.51 -6.47
CA ARG A 6 -7.19 22.67 -6.81
C ARG A 6 -7.44 21.62 -5.74
N ARG A 7 -8.71 21.25 -5.55
CA ARG A 7 -9.14 20.12 -4.70
C ARG A 7 -8.64 18.80 -5.35
N PRO A 8 -7.86 17.98 -4.63
CA PRO A 8 -7.50 16.65 -5.12
C PRO A 8 -8.73 15.73 -5.08
N GLU A 9 -8.76 14.79 -6.00
CA GLU A 9 -9.67 13.65 -5.96
C GLU A 9 -9.08 12.54 -5.11
N PHE A 10 -7.77 12.30 -5.22
CA PHE A 10 -7.04 11.34 -4.38
C PHE A 10 -5.99 12.09 -3.56
N LEU A 11 -6.02 11.94 -2.24
CA LEU A 11 -5.01 12.47 -1.32
C LEU A 11 -4.31 11.31 -0.61
N ALA A 12 -3.01 11.17 -0.83
CA ALA A 12 -2.17 10.27 -0.02
C ALA A 12 -1.53 11.06 1.14
N ILE A 13 -1.52 10.49 2.34
CA ILE A 13 -0.80 11.04 3.50
C ILE A 13 0.19 9.99 3.98
N GLY A 14 1.48 10.30 3.88
CA GLY A 14 2.58 9.38 4.18
C GLY A 14 3.91 9.91 3.67
N HIS A 15 5.01 9.34 4.16
CA HIS A 15 6.33 9.70 3.66
C HIS A 15 6.54 9.21 2.22
N VAL A 16 7.11 10.10 1.40
CA VAL A 16 8.02 9.68 0.34
C VAL A 16 9.35 9.30 0.99
N CYS A 17 10.03 8.30 0.44
CA CYS A 17 11.32 7.86 1.01
C CYS A 17 12.28 7.38 -0.07
N TYR A 18 13.45 6.97 0.36
CA TYR A 18 14.36 6.18 -0.46
C TYR A 18 14.57 4.79 0.13
N ASP A 19 14.69 3.81 -0.75
CA ASP A 19 15.30 2.52 -0.46
C ASP A 19 16.75 2.55 -0.95
N ARG A 20 17.69 2.37 -0.03
CA ARG A 20 19.11 2.18 -0.33
C ARG A 20 19.29 0.81 -0.99
N ARG A 21 19.88 0.81 -2.18
CA ARG A 21 20.35 -0.36 -2.93
C ARG A 21 21.86 -0.29 -3.09
N ASP A 22 22.48 -1.36 -3.59
CA ASP A 22 23.94 -1.41 -3.78
C ASP A 22 24.44 -0.30 -4.73
N GLU A 23 23.64 0.03 -5.75
CA GLU A 23 23.99 1.02 -6.78
C GLU A 23 23.42 2.44 -6.51
N GLY A 24 22.84 2.68 -5.32
CA GLY A 24 22.37 4.01 -4.94
C GLY A 24 21.01 4.01 -4.23
N TYR A 25 20.13 4.92 -4.62
CA TYR A 25 18.81 5.12 -4.02
C TYR A 25 17.71 4.94 -5.04
N VAL A 26 16.67 4.19 -4.67
CA VAL A 26 15.42 4.07 -5.42
C VAL A 26 14.35 4.79 -4.63
N VAL A 27 13.50 5.58 -5.28
CA VAL A 27 12.38 6.22 -4.60
C VAL A 27 11.36 5.17 -4.20
N GLY A 28 10.88 5.29 -2.96
CA GLY A 28 9.78 4.51 -2.44
C GLY A 28 8.87 5.34 -1.55
N GLY A 29 8.21 4.65 -0.63
CA GLY A 29 7.24 5.23 0.29
C GLY A 29 5.82 5.06 -0.23
N SER A 30 4.93 4.58 0.64
CA SER A 30 3.56 4.24 0.24
C SER A 30 2.83 5.39 -0.42
N ALA A 31 3.06 6.62 0.04
CA ALA A 31 2.49 7.82 -0.56
C ALA A 31 2.93 8.01 -2.03
N ALA A 32 4.17 7.66 -2.40
CA ALA A 32 4.66 7.78 -3.77
C ALA A 32 3.98 6.76 -4.70
N TYR A 33 3.97 5.48 -4.31
CA TYR A 33 3.34 4.41 -5.09
C TYR A 33 1.85 4.63 -5.27
N SER A 34 1.14 4.91 -4.17
CA SER A 34 -0.30 5.12 -4.20
C SER A 34 -0.69 6.35 -5.02
N ALA A 35 0.07 7.44 -4.91
CA ALA A 35 -0.21 8.66 -5.66
C ALA A 35 0.07 8.49 -7.17
N LEU A 36 1.17 7.82 -7.53
CA LEU A 36 1.50 7.55 -8.92
C LEU A 36 0.40 6.71 -9.58
N LEU A 37 -0.04 5.64 -8.92
CA LEU A 37 -1.12 4.82 -9.45
C LEU A 37 -2.41 5.61 -9.60
N ALA A 38 -2.85 6.31 -8.55
CA ALA A 38 -4.10 7.07 -8.61
C ALA A 38 -4.09 8.09 -9.78
N LYS A 39 -2.95 8.76 -9.97
CA LYS A 39 -2.75 9.67 -11.11
C LYS A 39 -2.84 8.93 -12.46
N ASN A 40 -2.17 7.79 -12.59
CA ASN A 40 -2.20 6.97 -13.82
C ASN A 40 -3.61 6.40 -14.11
N LEU A 41 -4.44 6.21 -13.08
CA LEU A 41 -5.85 5.85 -13.21
C LEU A 41 -6.78 7.05 -13.52
N GLY A 42 -6.21 8.24 -13.71
CA GLY A 42 -6.91 9.46 -14.15
C GLY A 42 -7.35 10.40 -13.02
N TYR A 43 -6.95 10.15 -11.77
CA TYR A 43 -7.36 11.00 -10.65
C TYR A 43 -6.45 12.23 -10.53
N ARG A 44 -7.03 13.38 -10.16
CA ARG A 44 -6.25 14.52 -9.69
C ARG A 44 -5.66 14.21 -8.32
N THR A 45 -4.35 14.00 -8.26
CA THR A 45 -3.70 13.46 -7.06
C THR A 45 -2.88 14.51 -6.32
N ALA A 46 -2.94 14.45 -5.00
CA ALA A 46 -2.08 15.20 -4.09
C ALA A 46 -1.45 14.29 -3.02
N VAL A 47 -0.32 14.74 -2.49
CA VAL A 47 0.43 14.07 -1.42
C VAL A 47 0.76 15.07 -0.33
N LEU A 48 0.39 14.74 0.91
CA LEU A 48 0.92 15.40 2.11
C LEU A 48 2.04 14.52 2.68
N THR A 49 3.24 15.07 2.77
CA THR A 49 4.45 14.30 3.11
C THR A 49 5.48 15.11 3.90
N SER A 50 6.62 14.49 4.19
CA SER A 50 7.80 15.10 4.80
C SER A 50 9.04 14.65 4.03
N ALA A 51 9.89 15.61 3.66
CA ALA A 51 11.07 15.33 2.84
C ALA A 51 12.11 16.45 2.95
N ALA A 52 13.33 16.14 2.52
CA ALA A 52 14.36 17.14 2.31
C ALA A 52 14.09 18.00 1.07
N GLU A 53 14.67 19.21 1.05
CA GLU A 53 14.48 20.20 -0.01
C GLU A 53 14.93 19.69 -1.39
N ASP A 54 15.93 18.79 -1.41
CA ASP A 54 16.48 18.19 -2.61
C ASP A 54 15.70 16.97 -3.14
N PHE A 55 14.60 16.58 -2.49
CA PHE A 55 13.79 15.46 -2.97
C PHE A 55 13.18 15.78 -4.36
N PRO A 56 13.37 14.92 -5.37
CA PRO A 56 13.09 15.25 -6.77
C PRO A 56 11.62 15.00 -7.15
N PHE A 57 10.69 15.72 -6.50
CA PHE A 57 9.25 15.48 -6.64
C PHE A 57 8.73 15.49 -8.08
N GLU A 58 9.06 16.51 -8.87
CA GLU A 58 8.50 16.70 -10.21
C GLU A 58 9.02 15.67 -11.23
N SER A 59 10.25 15.17 -11.07
CA SER A 59 10.78 14.16 -11.98
C SER A 59 10.25 12.76 -11.66
N VAL A 60 9.98 12.48 -10.38
CA VAL A 60 9.54 11.15 -9.93
C VAL A 60 8.02 11.00 -9.98
N LEU A 61 7.29 12.07 -9.66
CA LEU A 61 5.83 12.09 -9.59
C LEU A 61 5.27 13.28 -10.39
N PRO A 62 5.54 13.35 -11.71
CA PRO A 62 5.14 14.47 -12.53
C PRO A 62 3.62 14.65 -12.51
N GLY A 63 3.15 15.86 -12.23
CA GLY A 63 1.72 16.18 -12.20
C GLY A 63 0.98 15.84 -10.90
N VAL A 64 1.66 15.29 -9.89
CA VAL A 64 1.14 15.16 -8.53
C VAL A 64 1.39 16.45 -7.76
N ALA A 65 0.40 16.92 -7.00
CA ALA A 65 0.58 18.10 -6.14
C ALA A 65 1.18 17.70 -4.77
N PHE A 66 2.11 18.47 -4.24
CA PHE A 66 2.75 18.18 -2.95
C PHE A 66 2.54 19.29 -1.93
N LYS A 67 2.29 18.89 -0.69
CA LYS A 67 2.51 19.71 0.49
C LYS A 67 3.51 18.98 1.37
N VAL A 68 4.62 19.67 1.68
CA VAL A 68 5.78 19.05 2.33
C VAL A 68 6.00 19.71 3.67
N THR A 69 6.12 18.88 4.72
CA THR A 69 6.74 19.26 5.98
C THR A 69 8.26 19.27 5.76
N PRO A 70 8.94 20.43 5.87
CA PRO A 70 10.38 20.48 5.62
C PRO A 70 11.14 19.60 6.60
N SER A 71 12.10 18.84 6.10
CA SER A 71 12.96 17.97 6.88
C SER A 71 14.42 18.16 6.47
N PRO A 72 15.41 18.06 7.37
CA PRO A 72 16.83 18.14 7.00
C PRO A 72 17.34 16.90 6.24
N ARG A 73 16.56 15.82 6.21
CA ARG A 73 16.90 14.53 5.58
C ARG A 73 15.65 13.77 5.16
N ASN A 74 15.80 12.84 4.23
CA ASN A 74 14.73 11.95 3.82
C ASN A 74 14.64 10.74 4.77
N THR A 75 13.49 10.05 4.78
CA THR A 75 13.47 8.68 5.31
C THR A 75 14.22 7.78 4.33
N VAL A 76 15.16 6.98 4.83
CA VAL A 76 15.93 6.02 4.05
C VAL A 76 15.86 4.65 4.70
N PHE A 77 15.28 3.69 3.98
CA PHE A 77 15.31 2.28 4.35
C PHE A 77 16.49 1.56 3.71
N VAL A 78 17.02 0.56 4.40
CA VAL A 78 18.02 -0.37 3.88
C VAL A 78 17.46 -1.78 4.01
N ASN A 79 17.13 -2.39 2.88
CA ASN A 79 16.58 -3.75 2.84
C ASN A 79 17.71 -4.76 2.61
N ARG A 80 17.91 -5.69 3.53
CA ARG A 80 18.86 -6.80 3.40
C ARG A 80 18.10 -8.12 3.33
N ARG A 81 18.51 -9.02 2.43
CA ARG A 81 17.95 -10.38 2.39
C ARG A 81 18.75 -11.32 3.27
N ARG A 82 18.04 -12.16 4.04
CA ARG A 82 18.59 -13.31 4.75
C ARG A 82 17.78 -14.54 4.34
N GLY A 83 18.20 -15.20 3.25
CA GLY A 83 17.39 -16.24 2.60
C GLY A 83 16.09 -15.65 2.04
N PRO A 84 14.91 -16.26 2.29
CA PRO A 84 13.64 -15.72 1.81
C PRO A 84 13.14 -14.52 2.62
N ARG A 85 13.77 -14.19 3.76
CA ARG A 85 13.31 -13.11 4.65
C ARG A 85 13.97 -11.77 4.32
N ARG A 86 13.15 -10.72 4.24
CA ARG A 86 13.60 -9.32 4.21
C ARG A 86 13.84 -8.81 5.63
N ILE A 87 14.99 -8.22 5.88
CA ILE A 87 15.34 -7.52 7.13
C ILE A 87 15.55 -6.05 6.75
N GLN A 88 14.77 -5.16 7.35
CA GLN A 88 14.75 -3.74 7.00
C GLN A 88 15.36 -2.89 8.12
N PHE A 89 16.22 -1.94 7.76
CA PHE A 89 16.79 -0.95 8.67
C PHE A 89 16.38 0.45 8.24
N VAL A 90 16.34 1.38 9.19
CA VAL A 90 16.21 2.82 8.95
C VAL A 90 17.59 3.45 9.12
N GLU A 91 18.13 3.99 8.04
CA GLU A 91 19.40 4.72 8.06
C GLU A 91 19.21 6.17 8.48
N SER A 92 18.14 6.78 7.99
CA SER A 92 17.72 8.12 8.35
C SER A 92 16.20 8.23 8.27
N ARG A 93 15.65 9.22 8.98
CA ARG A 93 14.21 9.46 9.06
C ARG A 93 13.95 10.94 8.81
N ALA A 94 12.98 11.22 7.94
CA ALA A 94 12.45 12.57 7.80
C ALA A 94 11.63 12.96 9.04
N GLU A 95 11.39 14.25 9.21
CA GLU A 95 10.50 14.77 10.27
C GLU A 95 9.10 14.14 10.17
N LYS A 96 8.36 14.13 11.29
CA LYS A 96 6.93 13.78 11.26
C LYS A 96 6.17 14.72 10.31
N ILE A 97 5.08 14.23 9.73
CA ILE A 97 4.20 15.07 8.90
C ILE A 97 3.44 16.02 9.83
N ASP A 98 3.56 17.32 9.59
CA ASP A 98 2.72 18.33 10.24
C ASP A 98 1.38 18.43 9.51
N LEU A 99 0.36 17.78 10.09
CA LEU A 99 -1.00 17.78 9.56
C LEU A 99 -1.62 19.19 9.48
N LYS A 100 -1.11 20.17 10.24
CA LYS A 100 -1.58 21.57 10.17
C LYS A 100 -1.21 22.23 8.84
N LEU A 101 -0.22 21.70 8.14
CA LEU A 101 0.15 22.15 6.80
C LEU A 101 -0.86 21.72 5.72
N LEU A 102 -1.78 20.78 6.02
CA LEU A 102 -2.79 20.32 5.08
C LEU A 102 -3.62 21.52 4.56
N PRO A 103 -3.56 21.85 3.26
CA PRO A 103 -4.32 22.97 2.72
C PRO A 103 -5.82 22.76 2.93
N ALA A 104 -6.56 23.82 3.28
CA ALA A 104 -8.00 23.73 3.55
C ALA A 104 -8.79 23.07 2.40
N ARG A 105 -8.40 23.32 1.14
CA ARG A 105 -9.02 22.71 -0.05
C ARG A 105 -8.74 21.22 -0.22
N TRP A 106 -7.70 20.69 0.44
CA TRP A 106 -7.32 19.29 0.39
C TRP A 106 -8.02 18.46 1.47
N ARG A 107 -8.66 19.10 2.45
CA ARG A 107 -9.35 18.40 3.55
C ARG A 107 -10.55 17.56 3.12
N ARG A 108 -11.14 17.88 1.97
CA ARG A 108 -12.33 17.19 1.45
C ARG A 108 -12.00 16.41 0.17
N PRO A 109 -11.05 15.48 0.08
CA PRO A 109 -10.81 14.76 -1.17
C PRO A 109 -11.99 13.83 -1.49
N LYS A 110 -12.02 13.21 -2.68
CA LYS A 110 -12.94 12.07 -2.88
C LYS A 110 -12.43 10.88 -2.08
N ILE A 111 -11.13 10.60 -2.20
CA ILE A 111 -10.45 9.50 -1.51
C ILE A 111 -9.30 10.09 -0.69
N ALA A 112 -9.28 9.82 0.61
CA ALA A 112 -8.10 9.99 1.45
C ALA A 112 -7.48 8.62 1.75
N TYR A 113 -6.19 8.48 1.52
CA TYR A 113 -5.44 7.26 1.77
C TYR A 113 -4.31 7.51 2.77
N LEU A 114 -4.50 7.03 4.00
CA LEU A 114 -3.52 7.15 5.09
C LEU A 114 -2.56 5.96 4.99
N CYS A 115 -1.31 6.24 4.63
CA CYS A 115 -0.33 5.22 4.29
C CYS A 115 1.06 5.58 4.86
N PRO A 116 1.20 5.63 6.20
CA PRO A 116 2.50 5.83 6.82
C PRO A 116 3.43 4.65 6.56
N ILE A 117 4.74 4.89 6.57
CA ILE A 117 5.76 3.85 6.46
C ILE A 117 6.62 3.68 7.72
N ILE A 118 6.57 4.63 8.67
CA ILE A 118 7.38 4.59 9.90
C ILE A 118 6.77 5.38 11.08
N GLY A 119 5.44 5.53 11.13
CA GLY A 119 4.73 6.17 12.24
C GLY A 119 4.92 7.68 12.25
N GLU A 120 4.83 8.29 11.06
CA GLU A 120 5.12 9.70 10.82
C GLU A 120 3.99 10.69 11.14
N PHE A 121 2.77 10.24 11.42
CA PHE A 121 1.63 11.07 11.87
C PHE A 121 0.66 10.24 12.71
N SER A 122 -0.28 10.88 13.42
CA SER A 122 -1.38 10.16 14.11
C SER A 122 -2.52 9.90 13.14
N ALA A 123 -3.10 8.70 13.22
CA ALA A 123 -4.28 8.33 12.44
C ALA A 123 -5.49 9.14 12.89
N ALA A 124 -5.69 9.25 14.21
CA ALA A 124 -6.80 9.98 14.83
C ALA A 124 -6.80 11.45 14.41
N GLU A 125 -5.66 12.13 14.53
CA GLU A 125 -5.53 13.53 14.08
C GLU A 125 -5.79 13.68 12.58
N ALA A 126 -5.42 12.68 11.76
CA ALA A 126 -5.63 12.74 10.32
C ALA A 126 -7.10 12.58 9.95
N VAL A 127 -7.81 11.61 10.54
CA VAL A 127 -9.24 11.41 10.24
C VAL A 127 -10.09 12.58 10.76
N ASP A 128 -9.74 13.17 11.90
CA ASP A 128 -10.46 14.31 12.49
C ASP A 128 -10.45 15.58 11.61
N ILE A 129 -9.40 15.78 10.81
CA ILE A 129 -9.27 16.96 9.94
C ILE A 129 -9.73 16.71 8.50
N LEU A 130 -10.05 15.46 8.16
CA LEU A 130 -10.47 15.05 6.83
C LEU A 130 -11.99 14.91 6.77
N GLU A 131 -12.56 15.41 5.69
CA GLU A 131 -13.96 15.18 5.30
C GLU A 131 -13.97 14.51 3.93
N ALA A 132 -13.29 13.38 3.82
CA ALA A 132 -13.22 12.60 2.58
C ALA A 132 -14.52 11.84 2.33
N GLU A 133 -14.84 11.56 1.07
CA GLU A 133 -15.98 10.71 0.71
C GLU A 133 -15.66 9.22 0.92
N LEU A 134 -14.37 8.85 0.87
CA LEU A 134 -13.83 7.53 1.18
C LEU A 134 -12.50 7.66 1.94
N VAL A 135 -12.37 6.96 3.07
CA VAL A 135 -11.13 6.88 3.85
C VAL A 135 -10.57 5.47 3.82
N GLY A 136 -9.35 5.33 3.30
CA GLY A 136 -8.59 4.08 3.31
C GLY A 136 -7.37 4.17 4.20
N ILE A 137 -7.05 3.06 4.89
CA ILE A 137 -5.89 2.98 5.77
C ILE A 137 -4.98 1.80 5.38
N ALA A 138 -3.69 2.06 5.21
CA ALA A 138 -2.62 1.07 5.26
C ALA A 138 -1.78 1.31 6.54
N PRO A 139 -1.95 0.51 7.60
CA PRO A 139 -1.40 0.79 8.92
C PRO A 139 0.10 0.44 9.04
N GLN A 140 0.75 0.04 7.94
CA GLN A 140 2.11 -0.50 7.91
C GLN A 140 3.10 0.33 8.75
N GLY A 141 3.09 1.65 8.60
CA GLY A 141 3.99 2.53 9.34
C GLY A 141 3.72 2.58 10.85
N TRP A 142 2.47 2.44 11.28
CA TRP A 142 2.10 2.37 12.69
C TRP A 142 2.38 1.00 13.32
N LEU A 143 2.48 -0.05 12.50
CA LEU A 143 2.87 -1.40 12.91
C LEU A 143 4.39 -1.59 12.96
N ARG A 144 5.17 -0.50 12.87
CA ARG A 144 6.63 -0.52 12.84
C ARG A 144 7.22 0.31 13.96
N ARG A 145 8.26 -0.25 14.59
CA ARG A 145 9.17 0.47 15.48
C ARG A 145 10.60 0.32 15.02
N VAL A 146 11.39 1.37 15.20
CA VAL A 146 12.84 1.32 15.00
C VAL A 146 13.51 1.07 16.34
N ASN A 147 14.26 -0.03 16.46
CA ASN A 147 15.02 -0.29 17.68
C ASN A 147 16.32 0.55 17.72
N PRO A 148 17.07 0.56 18.84
CA PRO A 148 18.30 1.37 18.94
C PRO A 148 19.42 1.05 17.93
N LYS A 149 19.34 -0.09 17.22
CA LYS A 149 20.29 -0.48 16.16
C LYS A 149 19.81 -0.06 14.76
N GLY A 150 18.72 0.71 14.67
CA GLY A 150 18.10 1.10 13.41
C GLY A 150 17.28 -0.02 12.75
N LEU A 151 17.12 -1.19 13.37
CA LEU A 151 16.34 -2.29 12.80
C LEU A 151 14.85 -2.00 12.94
N VAL A 152 14.11 -2.16 11.85
CA VAL A 152 12.64 -2.15 11.84
C VAL A 152 12.15 -3.46 12.43
N VAL A 153 11.36 -3.35 13.48
CA VAL A 153 10.69 -4.46 14.14
C VAL A 153 9.19 -4.20 14.17
N ARG A 154 8.41 -5.26 14.31
CA ARG A 154 6.97 -5.17 14.45
C ARG A 154 6.60 -4.44 15.75
N ASP A 155 5.56 -3.63 15.67
CA ASP A 155 4.93 -2.96 16.80
C ASP A 155 3.40 -3.12 16.76
N GLN A 156 2.73 -2.61 17.77
CA GLN A 156 1.27 -2.55 17.83
C GLN A 156 0.79 -1.16 17.44
N TRP A 157 -0.35 -1.11 16.76
CA TRP A 157 -1.04 0.15 16.45
C TRP A 157 -2.21 0.34 17.42
N ASP A 158 -2.09 1.34 18.28
CA ASP A 158 -3.01 1.56 19.39
C ASP A 158 -4.22 2.46 19.06
N GLU A 159 -4.24 3.11 17.89
CA GLU A 159 -5.34 4.02 17.49
C GLU A 159 -6.44 3.29 16.68
N LEU A 160 -6.33 1.97 16.47
CA LEU A 160 -7.28 1.21 15.63
C LEU A 160 -8.73 1.38 16.09
N GLU A 161 -9.03 1.19 17.38
CA GLU A 161 -10.39 1.32 17.92
C GLU A 161 -10.96 2.73 17.76
N GLU A 162 -10.11 3.74 17.88
CA GLU A 162 -10.49 5.14 17.77
C GLU A 162 -10.87 5.50 16.33
N VAL A 163 -10.11 5.00 15.35
CA VAL A 163 -10.28 5.40 13.95
C VAL A 163 -11.06 4.42 13.08
N ALA A 164 -11.25 3.16 13.50
CA ALA A 164 -11.86 2.12 12.65
C ALA A 164 -13.25 2.50 12.14
N SER A 165 -14.06 3.18 12.96
CA SER A 165 -15.39 3.64 12.57
C SER A 165 -15.39 4.75 11.51
N GLN A 166 -14.25 5.43 11.33
CA GLN A 166 -14.05 6.50 10.34
C GLN A 166 -13.36 5.98 9.07
N ALA A 167 -12.83 4.75 9.09
CA ALA A 167 -12.18 4.13 7.94
C ALA A 167 -13.18 3.24 7.18
N ASP A 168 -13.34 3.49 5.88
CA ASP A 168 -14.17 2.65 5.02
C ASP A 168 -13.50 1.30 4.73
N PHE A 169 -12.17 1.30 4.64
CA PHE A 169 -11.41 0.06 4.50
C PHE A 169 -10.00 0.14 5.11
N ILE A 170 -9.49 -1.02 5.52
CA ILE A 170 -8.12 -1.19 5.99
C ILE A 170 -7.43 -2.28 5.15
N VAL A 171 -6.21 -2.02 4.68
CA VAL A 171 -5.37 -2.99 3.96
C VAL A 171 -4.13 -3.27 4.80
N ALA A 172 -3.87 -4.53 5.10
CA ALA A 172 -2.63 -4.96 5.75
C ALA A 172 -2.06 -6.22 5.10
N SER A 173 -0.80 -6.54 5.38
CA SER A 173 -0.17 -7.81 5.00
C SER A 173 -0.24 -8.83 6.13
N HIS A 174 -0.36 -10.11 5.77
CA HIS A 174 -0.22 -11.23 6.71
C HIS A 174 1.14 -11.27 7.43
N GLU A 175 2.17 -10.58 6.90
CA GLU A 175 3.48 -10.46 7.55
C GLU A 175 3.47 -9.42 8.69
N GLU A 176 2.51 -8.49 8.66
CA GLU A 176 2.41 -7.38 9.60
C GLU A 176 1.58 -7.76 10.84
N LEU A 177 0.62 -8.66 10.68
CA LEU A 177 -0.38 -9.00 11.69
C LEU A 177 -0.30 -10.46 12.13
N ASP A 178 -0.54 -10.70 13.42
CA ASP A 178 -0.70 -12.05 13.95
C ASP A 178 -2.17 -12.46 13.93
N ARG A 179 -2.46 -13.69 14.34
CA ARG A 179 -3.82 -14.23 14.30
C ARG A 179 -4.81 -13.46 15.17
N GLN A 180 -4.39 -12.91 16.31
CA GLN A 180 -5.27 -12.14 17.20
C GLN A 180 -5.55 -10.77 16.61
N GLU A 181 -4.54 -10.12 16.06
CA GLU A 181 -4.72 -8.84 15.38
C GLU A 181 -5.57 -8.98 14.12
N VAL A 182 -5.36 -10.01 13.29
CA VAL A 182 -6.24 -10.26 12.12
C VAL A 182 -7.71 -10.33 12.54
N LYS A 183 -8.02 -11.01 13.66
CA LYS A 183 -9.39 -11.04 14.20
C LYS A 183 -9.86 -9.66 14.69
N ARG A 184 -9.00 -8.91 15.36
CA ARG A 184 -9.30 -7.56 15.87
C ARG A 184 -9.58 -6.59 14.73
N TYR A 185 -8.74 -6.56 13.70
CA TYR A 185 -8.92 -5.74 12.51
C TYR A 185 -10.18 -6.14 11.74
N ALA A 186 -10.40 -7.44 11.50
CA ALA A 186 -11.60 -7.91 10.84
C ALA A 186 -12.88 -7.50 11.60
N ALA A 187 -12.87 -7.56 12.93
CA ALA A 187 -14.02 -7.22 13.77
C ALA A 187 -14.33 -5.72 13.82
N LEU A 188 -13.32 -4.84 13.65
CA LEU A 188 -13.47 -3.39 13.78
C LEU A 188 -13.66 -2.68 12.45
N ALA A 189 -13.01 -3.16 11.39
CA ALA A 189 -13.08 -2.53 10.08
C ALA A 189 -14.35 -2.95 9.32
N ARG A 190 -14.95 -1.98 8.62
CA ARG A 190 -16.07 -2.21 7.70
C ARG A 190 -15.66 -3.13 6.56
N ILE A 191 -14.52 -2.84 5.93
CA ILE A 191 -13.86 -3.69 4.94
C ILE A 191 -12.42 -3.90 5.37
N PHE A 192 -11.99 -5.16 5.48
CA PHE A 192 -10.60 -5.48 5.78
C PHE A 192 -10.03 -6.42 4.73
N LEU A 193 -8.90 -5.99 4.15
CA LEU A 193 -8.16 -6.71 3.13
C LEU A 193 -6.82 -7.17 3.72
N LEU A 194 -6.66 -8.47 3.87
CA LEU A 194 -5.42 -9.08 4.33
C LEU A 194 -4.68 -9.72 3.17
N THR A 195 -3.64 -9.03 2.68
CA THR A 195 -2.83 -9.47 1.55
C THR A 195 -1.87 -10.59 1.95
N ARG A 196 -1.71 -11.57 1.05
CA ARG A 196 -0.90 -12.79 1.26
C ARG A 196 0.06 -13.06 0.10
N GLY A 197 0.52 -12.01 -0.58
CA GLY A 197 1.40 -12.12 -1.74
C GLY A 197 0.81 -13.07 -2.79
N LYS A 198 1.54 -14.15 -3.11
CA LYS A 198 1.17 -15.15 -4.13
C LYS A 198 -0.08 -15.96 -3.77
N GLU A 199 -0.51 -15.95 -2.51
CA GLU A 199 -1.76 -16.62 -2.12
C GLU A 199 -3.01 -15.76 -2.36
N GLY A 200 -2.85 -14.48 -2.72
CA GLY A 200 -3.96 -13.57 -2.98
C GLY A 200 -4.31 -12.68 -1.78
N VAL A 201 -5.60 -12.41 -1.58
CA VAL A 201 -6.09 -11.54 -0.52
C VAL A 201 -7.33 -12.14 0.15
N ASP A 202 -7.29 -12.21 1.49
CA ASP A 202 -8.45 -12.54 2.29
C ASP A 202 -9.30 -11.27 2.46
N LEU A 203 -10.57 -11.34 2.07
CA LEU A 203 -11.54 -10.25 2.20
C LEU A 203 -12.45 -10.53 3.40
N TYR A 204 -12.52 -9.55 4.30
CA TYR A 204 -13.46 -9.51 5.41
C TYR A 204 -14.40 -8.33 5.21
N LEU A 205 -15.70 -8.57 5.41
CA LEU A 205 -16.76 -7.58 5.30
C LEU A 205 -17.57 -7.60 6.60
N GLU A 206 -17.72 -6.44 7.24
CA GLU A 206 -18.54 -6.26 8.44
C GLU A 206 -18.26 -7.32 9.52
N GLY A 207 -16.99 -7.52 9.89
CA GLY A 207 -16.62 -8.53 10.89
C GLY A 207 -16.42 -9.96 10.38
N SER A 208 -16.88 -10.27 9.16
CA SER A 208 -17.01 -11.66 8.68
C SER A 208 -16.05 -11.97 7.54
N PHE A 209 -15.44 -13.16 7.55
CA PHE A 209 -14.64 -13.63 6.43
C PHE A 209 -15.54 -13.91 5.22
N TRP A 210 -15.41 -13.11 4.17
CA TRP A 210 -16.19 -13.25 2.95
C TRP A 210 -15.59 -14.34 2.05
N GLY A 211 -14.26 -14.33 1.88
CA GLY A 211 -13.55 -15.28 1.04
C GLY A 211 -12.18 -14.78 0.61
N ARG A 212 -11.46 -15.62 -0.14
CA ARG A 212 -10.14 -15.29 -0.70
C ARG A 212 -10.26 -14.96 -2.18
N ILE A 213 -9.78 -13.80 -2.58
CA ILE A 213 -9.54 -13.47 -3.98
C ILE A 213 -8.17 -14.04 -4.37
N PRO A 214 -8.06 -14.88 -5.41
CA PRO A 214 -6.78 -15.46 -5.81
C PRO A 214 -5.82 -14.38 -6.31
N ALA A 215 -4.52 -14.60 -6.11
CA ALA A 215 -3.51 -13.79 -6.77
C ALA A 215 -3.56 -13.98 -8.29
N ILE A 216 -3.24 -12.92 -9.03
CA ILE A 216 -2.96 -13.05 -10.46
C ILE A 216 -1.48 -13.42 -10.60
N PRO A 217 -1.14 -14.55 -11.26
CA PRO A 217 0.24 -14.96 -11.42
C PRO A 217 1.06 -13.90 -12.17
N ALA A 218 2.27 -13.63 -11.68
CA ALA A 218 3.16 -12.59 -12.19
C ALA A 218 4.62 -13.04 -12.09
N LYS A 219 5.47 -12.48 -12.96
CA LYS A 219 6.92 -12.71 -12.89
C LYS A 219 7.55 -11.71 -11.92
N GLU A 220 7.69 -12.12 -10.67
CA GLU A 220 8.24 -11.27 -9.61
C GLU A 220 9.69 -10.81 -9.91
N VAL A 221 9.87 -9.49 -9.98
CA VAL A 221 11.14 -8.77 -10.12
C VAL A 221 11.44 -8.00 -8.83
N ASP A 222 10.50 -7.19 -8.35
CA ASP A 222 10.59 -6.45 -7.10
C ASP A 222 9.22 -6.37 -6.41
N GLU A 223 9.10 -6.91 -5.20
CA GLU A 223 7.87 -6.86 -4.41
C GLU A 223 7.61 -5.48 -3.76
N THR A 224 8.59 -4.57 -3.81
CA THR A 224 8.54 -3.28 -3.11
C THR A 224 7.42 -2.40 -3.68
N GLY A 225 6.49 -1.99 -2.81
CA GLY A 225 5.37 -1.12 -3.15
C GLY A 225 4.14 -1.82 -3.76
N ALA A 226 4.18 -3.14 -3.99
CA ALA A 226 3.03 -3.85 -4.55
C ALA A 226 1.78 -3.78 -3.66
N GLY A 227 1.95 -3.79 -2.33
CA GLY A 227 0.86 -3.56 -1.38
C GLY A 227 0.29 -2.14 -1.42
N ASP A 228 1.14 -1.14 -1.67
CA ASP A 228 0.74 0.27 -1.78
C ASP A 228 -0.05 0.52 -3.07
N VAL A 229 0.37 -0.12 -4.16
CA VAL A 229 -0.35 -0.15 -5.44
C VAL A 229 -1.68 -0.88 -5.28
N PHE A 230 -1.69 -2.05 -4.63
CA PHE A 230 -2.92 -2.79 -4.34
C PHE A 230 -3.92 -1.92 -3.57
N GLY A 231 -3.50 -1.30 -2.47
CA GLY A 231 -4.40 -0.49 -1.65
C GLY A 231 -4.95 0.74 -2.37
N ALA A 232 -4.13 1.42 -3.18
CA ALA A 232 -4.58 2.53 -4.00
C ALA A 232 -5.55 2.11 -5.11
N ALA A 233 -5.28 0.97 -5.77
CA ALA A 233 -6.16 0.40 -6.79
C ALA A 233 -7.52 0.00 -6.19
N PHE A 234 -7.49 -0.61 -5.00
CA PHE A 234 -8.70 -0.93 -4.26
C PHE A 234 -9.50 0.34 -3.96
N ALA A 235 -8.86 1.37 -3.41
CA ALA A 235 -9.50 2.64 -3.07
C ALA A 235 -10.20 3.26 -4.28
N VAL A 236 -9.48 3.37 -5.40
CA VAL A 236 -10.00 3.95 -6.65
C VAL A 236 -11.17 3.12 -7.17
N ARG A 237 -11.00 1.79 -7.30
CA ARG A 237 -12.05 0.96 -7.88
C ARG A 237 -13.28 0.88 -6.99
N TYR A 238 -13.08 0.78 -5.67
CA TYR A 238 -14.18 0.73 -4.71
C TYR A 238 -14.98 2.04 -4.72
N PHE A 239 -14.32 3.19 -4.81
CA PHE A 239 -15.00 4.48 -4.95
C PHE A 239 -15.87 4.56 -6.21
N GLU A 240 -15.44 3.94 -7.31
CA GLU A 240 -16.17 3.95 -8.58
C GLU A 240 -17.37 3.02 -8.61
N THR A 241 -17.28 1.86 -7.96
CA THR A 241 -18.27 0.78 -8.12
C THR A 241 -19.09 0.49 -6.88
N GLY A 242 -18.56 0.80 -5.69
CA GLY A 242 -19.14 0.38 -4.41
C GLY A 242 -19.06 -1.12 -4.15
N ASP A 243 -18.44 -1.91 -5.03
CA ASP A 243 -18.31 -3.37 -4.92
C ASP A 243 -16.92 -3.74 -4.38
N PRO A 244 -16.81 -4.26 -3.15
CA PRO A 244 -15.52 -4.60 -2.54
C PRO A 244 -14.86 -5.83 -3.20
N VAL A 245 -15.63 -6.75 -3.77
CA VAL A 245 -15.10 -7.95 -4.43
C VAL A 245 -14.50 -7.57 -5.78
N GLU A 246 -15.22 -6.74 -6.54
CA GLU A 246 -14.72 -6.20 -7.81
C GLU A 246 -13.46 -5.36 -7.59
N ALA A 247 -13.47 -4.47 -6.59
CA ALA A 247 -12.32 -3.66 -6.23
C ALA A 247 -11.11 -4.51 -5.82
N ALA A 248 -11.31 -5.56 -5.03
CA ALA A 248 -10.23 -6.46 -4.63
C ALA A 248 -9.62 -7.22 -5.81
N ARG A 249 -10.42 -7.60 -6.82
CA ARG A 249 -9.93 -8.23 -8.05
C ARG A 249 -9.11 -7.25 -8.91
N PHE A 250 -9.60 -6.03 -9.08
CA PHE A 250 -8.87 -4.97 -9.78
C PHE A 250 -7.54 -4.65 -9.06
N ALA A 251 -7.57 -4.58 -7.73
CA ALA A 251 -6.39 -4.37 -6.90
C ALA A 251 -5.38 -5.52 -7.02
N ALA A 252 -5.83 -6.77 -7.06
CA ALA A 252 -4.97 -7.94 -7.30
C ALA A 252 -4.28 -7.85 -8.68
N ALA A 253 -4.98 -7.37 -9.71
CA ALA A 253 -4.39 -7.16 -11.03
C ALA A 253 -3.31 -6.07 -11.00
N ALA A 254 -3.58 -4.92 -10.38
CA ALA A 254 -2.62 -3.83 -10.25
C ALA A 254 -1.38 -4.25 -9.43
N GLY A 255 -1.58 -4.96 -8.32
CA GLY A 255 -0.48 -5.51 -7.52
C GLY A 255 0.36 -6.53 -8.30
N SER A 256 -0.26 -7.35 -9.16
CA SER A 256 0.46 -8.32 -10.00
C SER A 256 1.34 -7.65 -11.06
N LEU A 257 0.93 -6.48 -11.58
CA LEU A 257 1.75 -5.67 -12.48
C LEU A 257 2.89 -5.00 -11.71
N ALA A 258 2.60 -4.46 -10.52
CA ALA A 258 3.59 -3.80 -9.66
C ALA A 258 4.83 -4.65 -9.41
N VAL A 259 4.65 -5.95 -9.16
CA VAL A 259 5.77 -6.84 -8.86
C VAL A 259 6.66 -7.16 -10.05
N GLU A 260 6.26 -6.84 -11.28
CA GLU A 260 7.03 -7.14 -12.50
C GLU A 260 8.03 -6.04 -12.89
N GLY A 261 7.95 -4.88 -12.24
CA GLY A 261 8.91 -3.77 -12.39
C GLY A 261 9.81 -3.60 -11.16
N THR A 262 10.64 -2.55 -11.16
CA THR A 262 11.51 -2.21 -10.02
C THR A 262 11.15 -0.83 -9.48
N GLY A 263 10.91 -0.73 -8.18
CA GLY A 263 10.48 0.53 -7.61
C GLY A 263 9.20 1.07 -8.27
N LEU A 264 9.14 2.37 -8.50
CA LEU A 264 8.00 3.03 -9.14
C LEU A 264 7.77 2.64 -10.61
N SER A 265 8.74 2.03 -11.30
CA SER A 265 8.56 1.60 -12.70
C SER A 265 7.61 0.41 -12.84
N GLY A 266 7.33 -0.32 -11.75
CA GLY A 266 6.31 -1.37 -11.74
C GLY A 266 4.87 -0.83 -11.65
N VAL A 267 4.68 0.43 -11.26
CA VAL A 267 3.33 0.99 -11.09
C VAL A 267 2.62 1.02 -12.46
N PRO A 268 1.43 0.41 -12.59
CA PRO A 268 0.65 0.45 -13.82
C PRO A 268 0.53 1.85 -14.41
N GLU A 269 0.72 1.98 -15.72
CA GLU A 269 0.73 3.25 -16.43
C GLU A 269 -0.69 3.74 -16.78
N SER A 270 -1.66 2.83 -16.81
CA SER A 270 -3.03 3.16 -17.21
C SER A 270 -4.08 2.23 -16.60
N ARG A 271 -5.34 2.66 -16.67
CA ARG A 271 -6.49 1.83 -16.31
C ARG A 271 -6.64 0.63 -17.24
N GLU A 272 -6.43 0.86 -18.53
CA GLU A 272 -6.53 -0.13 -19.59
C GLU A 272 -5.57 -1.30 -19.35
N GLU A 273 -4.35 -1.01 -18.88
CA GLU A 273 -3.37 -2.02 -18.50
C GLU A 273 -3.85 -2.91 -17.34
N VAL A 274 -4.36 -2.31 -16.26
CA VAL A 274 -4.90 -3.06 -15.11
C VAL A 274 -6.12 -3.89 -15.52
N THR A 275 -7.03 -3.32 -16.32
CA THR A 275 -8.19 -4.02 -16.85
C THR A 275 -7.78 -5.18 -17.76
N ALA A 276 -6.80 -4.98 -18.64
CA ALA A 276 -6.29 -6.05 -19.49
C ALA A 276 -5.69 -7.19 -18.66
N ARG A 277 -4.92 -6.89 -17.61
CA ARG A 277 -4.38 -7.89 -16.68
C ARG A 277 -5.47 -8.69 -15.97
N LEU A 278 -6.56 -8.03 -15.58
CA LEU A 278 -7.68 -8.68 -14.90
C LEU A 278 -8.39 -9.72 -15.76
N PHE A 279 -8.45 -9.51 -17.08
CA PHE A 279 -9.16 -10.39 -18.03
C PHE A 279 -8.24 -11.30 -18.85
N SER A 280 -6.91 -11.16 -18.73
CA SER A 280 -5.97 -12.00 -19.47
C SER A 280 -5.87 -13.39 -18.85
N PRO A 281 -6.03 -14.48 -19.64
CA PRO A 281 -5.54 -15.79 -19.21
C PRO A 281 -4.02 -15.71 -19.07
N TRP A 282 -3.47 -16.21 -17.95
CA TRP A 282 -2.03 -16.25 -17.75
C TRP A 282 -1.41 -17.25 -18.73
N THR A 283 -0.54 -16.76 -19.62
CA THR A 283 0.12 -17.56 -20.67
C THR A 283 1.56 -17.94 -20.32
N GLY A 284 2.00 -17.68 -19.09
CA GLY A 284 3.32 -18.10 -18.63
C GLY A 284 3.41 -19.62 -18.48
N SER A 285 4.59 -20.20 -18.66
CA SER A 285 4.85 -21.58 -18.25
C SER A 285 5.19 -21.59 -16.76
N VAL A 286 4.56 -22.49 -15.99
CA VAL A 286 5.02 -22.81 -14.63
C VAL A 286 6.32 -23.60 -14.77
N LEU A 287 7.45 -22.89 -14.91
CA LEU A 287 8.76 -23.53 -14.76
C LEU A 287 9.09 -23.56 -13.27
N GLY A 288 8.78 -24.69 -12.64
CA GLY A 288 9.37 -25.07 -11.36
C GLY A 288 8.35 -25.49 -10.30
N GLY A 289 8.14 -26.81 -10.19
CA GLY A 289 7.89 -27.45 -8.90
C GLY A 289 6.43 -27.62 -8.49
N LEU A 290 5.74 -28.56 -9.13
CA LEU A 290 4.86 -29.50 -8.42
C LEU A 290 5.10 -30.87 -9.07
N GLU A 291 5.95 -31.70 -8.44
CA GLU A 291 5.83 -33.13 -8.64
C GLU A 291 4.43 -33.52 -8.14
N GLU A 292 3.59 -33.98 -9.06
CA GLU A 292 2.34 -34.63 -8.72
C GLU A 292 2.67 -35.87 -7.88
N GLU A 293 2.47 -35.79 -6.57
CA GLU A 293 2.30 -36.98 -5.74
C GLU A 293 1.06 -37.73 -6.27
N ARG A 294 1.32 -38.71 -7.13
CA ARG A 294 0.37 -39.77 -7.45
C ARG A 294 0.07 -40.52 -6.14
N VAL A 295 -1.07 -40.22 -5.54
CA VAL A 295 -1.69 -41.10 -4.54
C VAL A 295 -2.11 -42.37 -5.27
N ASP A 296 -1.24 -43.38 -5.22
CA ASP A 296 -1.57 -44.74 -5.62
C ASP A 296 -2.59 -45.31 -4.64
N ASN A 297 -3.85 -45.38 -5.09
CA ASN A 297 -4.98 -45.84 -4.29
C ASN A 297 -5.32 -47.29 -4.68
N SER A 298 -4.33 -48.17 -4.66
CA SER A 298 -4.48 -49.59 -5.03
C SER A 298 -3.98 -50.57 -3.96
N GLN A 299 -4.45 -50.46 -2.71
CA GLN A 299 -4.45 -51.61 -1.79
C GLN A 299 -5.72 -51.67 -0.94
N LYS A 300 -6.74 -52.34 -1.48
CA LYS A 300 -7.68 -53.19 -0.75
C LYS A 300 -8.26 -54.21 -1.71
N LEU A 301 -7.83 -55.47 -1.57
CA LEU A 301 -8.59 -56.71 -1.72
C LEU A 301 -7.59 -57.88 -1.81
N GLU A 302 -7.26 -58.44 -0.65
CA GLU A 302 -7.32 -59.87 -0.30
C GLU A 302 -6.82 -60.08 1.14
#